data_AF-A0A5K0YG88-F1
#
_entry.id   AF-A0A5K0YG88-F1
#
_cell.length_a   1.000
_cell.length_b   1.000
_cell.length_c   1.000
_cell.angle_alpha   90.00
_cell.angle_beta   90.00
_cell.angle_gamma   90.00
#
_symmetry.space_group_name_H-M   'P 1'
#
loop_
_entity.id
_entity.type
_entity.pdbx_description
1 polymer ?
#
loop_
_entity_poly.entity_id
_entity_poly.type
_entity_poly.pdbx_seq_one_letter_code
_entity_poly.pdbx_strand_id
1 'polypeptide(L)' 'AIKVEDAEADDVIATLVEQIQQRGLHAVIASPDKDFKQLISERVQMVMPMPELGRWSFYTLKHYLLQYNCDPASDLSL' A
#
# COMPACT_ATOMS: atom_id res chain seq x y z
N ALA A 1 14.03 6.78 12.42
CA ALA A 1 13.72 5.99 11.21
C ALA A 1 14.15 4.55 11.47
N ILE A 2 13.38 3.57 10.98
CA ILE A 2 13.79 2.16 11.01
C ILE A 2 14.57 1.91 9.71
N LYS A 3 15.71 1.24 9.82
CA LYS A 3 16.49 0.73 8.69
C LYS A 3 16.98 -0.65 9.07
N VAL A 4 16.78 -1.61 8.19
CA VAL A 4 17.32 -2.97 8.30
C VAL A 4 18.46 -3.06 7.30
N GLU A 5 19.62 -3.57 7.73
CA GLU A 5 20.76 -3.75 6.82
C GLU A 5 20.39 -4.75 5.72
N ASP A 6 20.82 -4.47 4.50
CA ASP A 6 20.59 -5.29 3.30
C ASP A 6 19.12 -5.54 2.92
N ALA A 7 18.18 -4.75 3.46
CA ALA A 7 16.76 -4.80 3.08
C ALA A 7 16.29 -3.47 2.45
N GLU A 8 15.45 -3.57 1.42
CA GLU A 8 14.80 -2.42 0.82
C GLU A 8 13.63 -1.93 1.70
N ALA A 9 13.23 -0.67 1.52
CA ALA A 9 12.21 -0.06 2.37
C ALA A 9 10.83 -0.68 2.14
N ASP A 10 10.55 -1.10 0.91
CA ASP A 10 9.34 -1.79 0.51
C ASP A 10 9.21 -3.18 1.16
N ASP A 11 10.29 -3.96 1.22
CA ASP A 11 10.33 -5.25 1.93
C ASP A 11 10.00 -5.08 3.41
N VAL A 12 10.60 -4.07 4.05
CA VAL A 12 10.35 -3.76 5.46
C VAL A 12 8.90 -3.34 5.67
N ILE A 13 8.35 -2.50 4.78
CA ILE A 13 6.95 -2.07 4.86
C ILE A 13 5.99 -3.24 4.64
N ALA A 14 6.25 -4.10 3.64
CA ALA A 14 5.45 -5.29 3.36
C ALA A 14 5.41 -6.22 4.57
N THR A 15 6.57 -6.48 5.18
CA THR A 15 6.69 -7.29 6.40
C THR A 15 5.88 -6.69 7.56
N LEU A 16 5.96 -5.37 7.78
CA LEU A 16 5.19 -4.70 8.83
C LEU A 16 3.68 -4.74 8.58
N VAL A 17 3.26 -4.55 7.33
CA VAL A 17 1.86 -4.63 6.92
C VAL A 17 1.31 -6.04 7.17
N GLU A 18 2.06 -7.08 6.83
CA GLU A 18 1.68 -8.46 7.12
C GLU A 18 1.48 -8.68 8.63
N GLN A 19 2.43 -8.24 9.46
CA GLN A 19 2.33 -8.37 10.92
C GLN A 19 1.13 -7.62 11.51
N ILE A 20 0.80 -6.44 10.98
CA ILE A 20 -0.37 -5.66 11.39
C ILE A 20 -1.66 -6.40 11.00
N GLN A 21 -1.72 -6.94 9.79
CA GLN A 21 -2.88 -7.71 9.31
C GLN A 21 -3.13 -8.97 10.14
N GLN A 22 -2.06 -9.71 10.48
CA GLN A 22 -2.15 -10.88 11.36
C GLN A 22 -2.69 -10.53 12.76
N ARG A 23 -2.49 -9.29 13.21
CA ARG A 23 -3.02 -8.75 14.48
C ARG A 23 -4.43 -8.17 14.34
N GLY A 24 -5.03 -8.20 13.15
CA GLY A 24 -6.36 -7.65 12.87
C GLY A 24 -6.42 -6.11 12.90
N LEU A 25 -5.27 -5.44 12.81
CA LEU A 25 -5.15 -3.99 12.87
C LEU A 25 -5.23 -3.36 11.48
N HIS A 26 -5.47 -2.04 11.44
CA HIS A 26 -5.49 -1.25 10.22
C HIS A 26 -4.14 -0.56 9.99
N ALA A 27 -3.73 -0.43 8.72
CA ALA A 27 -2.54 0.30 8.30
C ALA A 27 -2.86 1.32 7.21
N VAL A 28 -2.12 2.44 7.23
CA VAL A 28 -2.09 3.43 6.15
C VAL A 28 -0.65 3.60 5.70
N ILE A 29 -0.38 3.30 4.44
CA ILE A 29 0.93 3.46 3.80
C ILE A 29 0.96 4.84 3.12
N ALA A 30 1.87 5.71 3.54
CA ALA A 30 2.06 7.02 2.93
C ALA A 30 3.25 6.99 1.98
N SER A 31 2.98 6.87 0.68
CA SER A 31 4.02 6.79 -0.35
C SER A 31 3.49 7.23 -1.71
N PRO A 32 4.30 7.90 -2.56
CA PRO A 32 4.00 8.08 -3.98
C PRO A 32 4.22 6.81 -4.81
N ASP A 33 4.92 5.83 -4.25
CA ASP A 33 5.27 4.60 -4.95
C ASP A 33 4.04 3.72 -5.18
N LYS A 34 3.78 3.38 -6.45
CA LYS A 34 2.57 2.66 -6.86
C LYS A 34 2.69 1.17 -6.62
N ASP A 35 3.89 0.64 -6.39
CA ASP A 35 4.10 -0.79 -6.23
C ASP A 35 3.50 -1.29 -4.92
N PHE A 36 3.37 -0.40 -3.91
CA PHE A 36 2.62 -0.69 -2.69
C PHE A 36 1.13 -0.95 -2.88
N LYS A 37 0.56 -0.69 -4.06
CA LYS A 37 -0.85 -0.98 -4.32
C LYS A 37 -1.19 -2.46 -4.19
N GLN A 38 -0.22 -3.34 -4.45
CA GLN A 38 -0.39 -4.79 -4.26
C GLN A 38 -0.68 -5.17 -2.79
N LEU A 39 -0.28 -4.34 -1.83
CA LEU A 39 -0.49 -4.57 -0.40
C LEU A 39 -1.87 -4.09 0.09
N ILE A 40 -2.68 -3.46 -0.78
CA ILE A 40 -3.99 -2.92 -0.41
C ILE A 40 -4.96 -4.06 -0.10
N SER A 41 -5.69 -3.89 1.00
CA SER A 41 -6.75 -4.81 1.41
C SER A 41 -7.86 -4.05 2.11
N GLU A 42 -8.85 -4.75 2.66
CA GLU A 42 -9.89 -4.14 3.51
C GLU A 42 -9.31 -3.35 4.70
N ARG A 43 -8.14 -3.74 5.22
CA ARG A 43 -7.50 -3.11 6.39
C ARG A 43 -6.27 -2.27 6.06
N VAL A 44 -5.79 -2.33 4.82
CA VAL A 44 -4.58 -1.62 4.39
C VAL A 44 -4.95 -0.63 3.29
N GLN A 45 -4.71 0.64 3.57
CA GLN A 45 -4.97 1.73 2.63
C GLN A 45 -3.68 2.46 2.29
N MET A 46 -3.69 3.19 1.18
CA MET A 46 -2.60 4.09 0.81
C MET A 46 -3.04 5.54 0.89
N VAL A 47 -2.12 6.43 1.23
CA VAL A 47 -2.24 7.85 0.97
C VAL A 47 -1.13 8.25 0.00
N MET A 48 -1.53 8.77 -1.16
CA MET A 48 -0.63 9.14 -2.25
C MET A 48 -0.67 10.66 -2.44
N PRO A 49 0.47 11.31 -2.74
CA PRO A 49 0.47 12.72 -3.09
C PRO A 49 -0.20 12.92 -4.46
N MET A 50 -0.94 14.01 -4.61
CA MET A 50 -1.54 14.49 -5.85
C MET A 50 -0.94 15.87 -6.15
N PRO A 51 0.25 15.93 -6.79
CA PRO A 51 1.00 17.18 -6.97
C PRO A 51 0.19 18.27 -7.69
N GLU A 52 -0.57 17.88 -8.72
CA GLU A 52 -1.44 18.77 -9.51
C GLU A 52 -2.51 19.48 -8.66
N LEU A 53 -2.86 18.91 -7.52
CA LEU A 53 -3.89 19.43 -6.62
C LEU A 53 -3.30 19.97 -5.30
N GLY A 54 -1.97 19.93 -5.14
CA GLY A 54 -1.28 20.36 -3.92
C GLY A 54 -1.75 19.63 -2.65
N ARG A 55 -2.26 18.40 -2.77
CA ARG A 55 -2.87 17.66 -1.66
C ARG A 55 -2.50 16.18 -1.67
N TRP A 56 -2.81 15.50 -0.58
CA TRP A 56 -2.76 14.04 -0.48
C TRP A 56 -4.16 13.45 -0.69
N SER A 57 -4.24 12.26 -1.27
CA SER A 57 -5.49 11.54 -1.49
C SER A 57 -5.39 10.10 -1.01
N PHE A 58 -6.47 9.61 -0.41
CA PHE A 58 -6.59 8.20 -0.07
C PHE A 58 -6.81 7.36 -1.33
N TYR A 59 -6.21 6.17 -1.31
CA TYR A 59 -6.39 5.13 -2.30
C TYR A 59 -6.67 3.82 -1.55
N THR A 60 -7.80 3.20 -1.89
CA THR A 60 -8.40 2.11 -1.11
C THR A 60 -8.68 0.92 -2.00
N LEU A 61 -9.03 -0.23 -1.42
CA LEU A 61 -9.39 -1.43 -2.18
C LEU A 61 -10.48 -1.18 -3.21
N LYS A 62 -11.51 -0.38 -2.86
CA LYS A 62 -12.56 0.03 -3.81
C LYS A 62 -11.98 0.76 -5.03
N HIS A 63 -11.01 1.65 -4.83
CA HIS A 63 -10.37 2.37 -5.94
C HIS A 63 -9.57 1.40 -6.82
N TYR A 64 -8.86 0.45 -6.22
CA TYR A 64 -8.12 -0.58 -6.95
C TYR A 64 -9.05 -1.42 -7.83
N LEU A 65 -10.11 -1.99 -7.23
CA LEU A 65 -11.07 -2.84 -7.93
C LEU A 65 -11.76 -2.11 -9.08
N LEU A 66 -12.12 -0.83 -8.91
CA LEU A 66 -12.71 -0.02 -9.97
C LEU A 66 -11.74 0.24 -11.14
N GLN A 67 -10.44 0.29 -10.86
CA GLN A 67 -9.42 0.61 -11.86
C GLN A 67 -8.92 -0.62 -12.62
N TYR A 68 -8.69 -1.73 -11.91
CA TYR A 68 -8.02 -2.92 -12.45
C TYR A 68 -8.95 -4.12 -12.61
N ASN A 69 -10.13 -4.12 -11.97
CA ASN A 69 -11.11 -5.21 -12.02
C ASN A 69 -10.54 -6.59 -11.61
N CYS A 70 -9.52 -6.60 -10.74
CA CYS A 70 -8.87 -7.78 -10.19
C CYS A 70 -8.46 -7.54 -8.72
N ASP A 71 -8.17 -8.62 -8.01
CA ASP A 71 -7.66 -8.56 -6.64
C ASP A 71 -6.19 -8.10 -6.61
N PRO A 72 -5.80 -7.14 -5.75
CA PRO A 72 -4.43 -6.64 -5.68
C PRO A 72 -3.36 -7.73 -5.46
N ALA A 73 -3.68 -8.78 -4.68
CA ALA A 73 -2.73 -9.85 -4.39
C ALA A 73 -2.57 -10.83 -5.56
N SER A 74 -3.46 -10.77 -6.56
CA SER A 74 -3.44 -11.63 -7.76
C SER A 74 -2.99 -10.89 -9.02
N ASP A 75 -2.68 -9.60 -8.91
CA ASP A 75 -2.31 -8.76 -10.03
C ASP A 75 -0.82 -8.90 -10.36
N LEU A 76 -0.50 -9.73 -11.36
CA LEU A 76 0.86 -9.95 -11.87
C LEU A 76 1.27 -8.90 -12.93
N SER A 77 0.46 -7.85 -13.15
CA SER A 77 0.65 -6.88 -14.23
C SER A 77 1.41 -5.61 -13.84
N LEU A 78 1.83 -5.50 -12.58
CA LEU A 78 2.63 -4.40 -12.04
C LEU A 78 4.13 -4.69 -12.15
#